data_AF-A0A8T4Q176-F1
#
_entry.id   AF-A0A8T4Q176-F1
#
_cell.length_a   1.000
_cell.length_b   1.000
_cell.length_c   1.000
_cell.angle_alpha   90.00
_cell.angle_beta   90.00
_cell.angle_gamma   90.00
#
_symmetry.space_group_name_H-M   'P 1'
#
loop_
_entity.id
_entity.type
_entity.pdbx_description
1 polymer ?
#
loop_
_entity_poly.entity_id
_entity_poly.type
_entity_poly.pdbx_seq_one_letter_code
_entity_poly.pdbx_strand_id
1 'polypeptide(L)'
;MKKTLTLIVLVGALGLGTAGCSRSHSQYAYDGKIGEDQVTFTEKKYSFIADDNILTIKKPDGRVIKYADIFGEDLKLECVEITANGQTTKYTANNEVGKPILEEAQKQFDVYMQQIKEIRTNQGLENLK
;
A
#
# COMPACT_ATOMS: atom_id res chain seq x y z
N MET A 1 -27.86 -26.12 -5.01
CA MET A 1 -27.25 -25.17 -4.06
C MET A 1 -26.65 -24.01 -4.85
N LYS A 2 -27.26 -22.83 -4.80
CA LYS A 2 -26.83 -21.64 -5.54
C LYS A 2 -25.68 -20.99 -4.76
N LYS A 3 -24.44 -21.07 -5.27
CA LYS A 3 -23.30 -20.29 -4.74
C LYS A 3 -23.25 -18.99 -5.51
N THR A 4 -23.87 -17.96 -4.95
CA THR A 4 -23.77 -16.59 -5.44
C THR A 4 -22.35 -16.10 -5.12
N LEU A 5 -21.48 -16.08 -6.13
CA LEU A 5 -20.17 -15.41 -6.02
C LEU A 5 -20.43 -13.91 -5.93
N THR A 6 -20.11 -13.36 -4.76
CA THR A 6 -20.23 -11.95 -4.40
C THR A 6 -19.45 -11.10 -5.41
N LEU A 7 -20.17 -10.22 -6.11
CA LEU A 7 -19.61 -9.16 -6.95
C LEU A 7 -18.74 -8.25 -6.07
N ILE A 8 -17.44 -8.18 -6.37
CA ILE A 8 -16.58 -7.10 -5.86
C ILE A 8 -16.92 -5.86 -6.70
N VAL A 9 -17.72 -4.96 -6.13
CA VAL A 9 -18.00 -3.67 -6.75
C VAL A 9 -16.75 -2.80 -6.56
N LEU A 10 -15.91 -2.74 -7.59
CA LEU A 10 -14.77 -1.84 -7.68
C LEU A 10 -15.30 -0.40 -7.88
N VAL A 11 -15.67 0.27 -6.80
CA VAL A 11 -15.99 1.71 -6.84
C VAL A 11 -14.66 2.47 -6.85
N GLY A 12 -14.07 2.57 -8.04
CA GLY A 12 -12.90 3.40 -8.29
C GLY A 12 -13.24 4.88 -8.12
N ALA A 13 -12.82 5.47 -7.00
CA ALA A 13 -12.71 6.92 -6.92
C ALA A 13 -11.51 7.32 -7.81
N LEU A 14 -11.82 7.82 -9.00
CA LEU A 14 -10.85 8.38 -9.94
C LEU A 14 -10.27 9.67 -9.35
N GLY A 15 -9.13 9.55 -8.68
CA GLY A 15 -8.26 10.69 -8.39
C GLY A 15 -7.57 11.12 -9.69
N LEU A 16 -8.21 12.01 -10.45
CA LEU A 16 -7.58 12.70 -11.58
C LEU A 16 -6.53 13.68 -11.05
N GLY A 17 -5.31 13.19 -10.82
CA GLY A 17 -4.13 14.02 -10.61
C GLY A 17 -3.69 14.63 -11.93
N THR A 18 -4.07 15.88 -12.18
CA THR A 18 -3.64 16.67 -13.34
C THR A 18 -2.18 17.12 -13.21
N ALA A 19 -1.44 17.00 -14.32
CA ALA A 19 -0.29 17.80 -14.74
C ALA A 19 1.03 17.69 -13.93
N GLY A 20 2.07 17.17 -14.61
CA GLY A 20 3.47 17.43 -14.25
C GLY A 20 4.41 16.31 -14.68
N CYS A 21 4.95 16.38 -15.90
CA CYS A 21 6.11 15.59 -16.31
C CYS A 21 7.36 16.10 -15.56
N SER A 22 7.48 15.78 -14.27
CA SER A 22 8.70 15.96 -13.44
C SER A 22 8.43 15.51 -12.01
N ARG A 23 8.28 14.20 -11.83
CA ARG A 23 8.47 13.43 -10.59
C ARG A 23 8.31 11.98 -11.02
N SER A 24 9.29 11.13 -10.69
CA SER A 24 9.28 9.69 -10.98
C SER A 24 7.89 9.13 -10.72
N HIS A 25 7.08 8.96 -11.77
CA HIS A 25 5.78 8.33 -11.65
C HIS A 25 6.07 6.84 -11.49
N SER A 26 6.21 6.40 -10.24
CA SER A 26 6.19 4.97 -9.96
C SER A 26 4.98 4.37 -10.66
N GLN A 27 5.21 3.28 -11.40
CA GLN A 27 4.12 2.49 -11.97
C GLN A 27 3.16 1.94 -10.88
N TYR A 28 3.64 1.87 -9.64
CA TYR A 28 2.90 1.44 -8.46
C TYR A 28 2.32 2.59 -7.63
N ALA A 29 2.62 3.86 -7.94
CA ALA A 29 2.03 5.00 -7.23
C ALA A 29 0.50 4.88 -7.23
N TYR A 30 -0.09 4.90 -6.04
CA TYR A 30 -1.51 4.64 -5.85
C TYR A 30 -2.07 5.52 -4.73
N ASP A 31 -3.24 6.10 -4.96
CA ASP A 31 -4.05 6.76 -3.94
C ASP A 31 -5.52 6.52 -4.28
N GLY A 32 -6.18 5.67 -3.50
CA GLY A 32 -7.52 5.21 -3.83
C GLY A 32 -8.07 4.20 -2.84
N LYS A 33 -9.16 3.54 -3.21
CA LYS A 33 -9.80 2.52 -2.39
C LYS A 33 -9.52 1.11 -2.88
N ILE A 34 -9.23 0.22 -1.95
CA ILE A 34 -9.21 -1.23 -2.17
C ILE A 34 -10.19 -1.83 -1.18
N GLY A 35 -11.35 -2.28 -1.69
CA GLY A 35 -12.49 -2.61 -0.85
C GLY A 35 -12.96 -1.36 -0.08
N GLU A 36 -13.09 -1.46 1.24
CA GLU A 36 -13.48 -0.34 2.10
C GLU A 36 -12.29 0.49 2.60
N ASP A 37 -11.06 0.00 2.41
CA ASP A 37 -9.86 0.65 2.90
C ASP A 37 -9.45 1.79 1.98
N GLN A 38 -9.04 2.92 2.56
CA GLN A 38 -8.27 3.92 1.83
C GLN A 38 -6.80 3.49 1.82
N VAL A 39 -6.22 3.40 0.63
CA VAL A 39 -4.88 2.89 0.39
C VAL A 39 -4.07 3.94 -0.36
N THR A 40 -2.88 4.24 0.16
CA THR A 40 -1.91 5.11 -0.51
C THR A 40 -0.56 4.40 -0.56
N PHE A 41 0.04 4.30 -1.74
CA PHE A 41 1.39 3.80 -1.96
C PHE A 41 2.25 4.88 -2.60
N THR A 42 3.40 5.16 -1.98
CA THR A 42 4.36 6.16 -2.46
C THR A 42 5.77 5.59 -2.45
N GLU A 43 6.49 5.80 -3.55
CA GLU A 43 7.94 5.64 -3.62
C GLU A 43 8.58 7.02 -3.39
N LYS A 44 9.39 7.16 -2.35
CA LYS A 44 10.19 8.37 -2.12
C LYS A 44 11.61 8.12 -2.60
N LYS A 45 12.02 8.85 -3.63
CA LYS A 45 13.38 8.79 -4.13
C LYS A 45 14.27 9.81 -3.43
N TYR A 46 15.33 9.35 -2.78
CA TYR A 46 16.34 10.21 -2.17
C TYR A 46 17.64 10.10 -2.98
N SER A 47 18.10 11.19 -3.61
CA SER A 47 19.22 11.17 -4.56
C SER A 47 20.57 10.64 -4.03
N PHE A 48 20.70 10.34 -2.73
CA PHE A 48 21.95 9.89 -2.08
C PHE A 48 21.74 8.84 -0.97
N ILE A 49 20.52 8.37 -0.73
CA ILE A 49 20.16 7.38 0.30
C ILE A 49 19.21 6.37 -0.35
N ALA A 50 19.05 5.18 0.22
CA ALA A 50 18.01 4.25 -0.22
C ALA A 50 16.64 4.95 -0.34
N ASP A 51 15.89 4.56 -1.35
CA ASP A 51 14.54 5.05 -1.60
C ASP A 51 13.56 4.34 -0.65
N ASP A 52 12.48 5.03 -0.26
CA ASP A 52 11.46 4.47 0.65
C ASP A 52 10.21 4.01 -0.14
N ASN A 53 9.77 2.78 0.07
CA ASN A 53 8.46 2.28 -0.31
C ASN A 53 7.50 2.33 0.89
N ILE A 54 6.53 3.24 0.84
CA ILE A 54 5.57 3.44 1.93
C ILE A 54 4.16 3.09 1.46
N LEU A 55 3.56 2.07 2.08
CA LEU A 55 2.14 1.75 1.95
C LEU A 55 1.39 2.18 3.21
N THR A 56 0.37 3.02 3.06
CA THR A 56 -0.51 3.44 4.15
C THR A 56 -1.93 2.95 3.90
N ILE A 57 -2.51 2.28 4.88
CA ILE A 57 -3.87 1.75 4.87
C ILE A 57 -4.65 2.42 6.00
N LYS A 58 -5.71 3.15 5.66
CA LYS A 58 -6.69 3.64 6.62
C LYS A 58 -7.93 2.75 6.56
N LYS A 59 -8.14 2.00 7.64
CA LYS A 59 -9.28 1.09 7.82
C LYS A 59 -10.57 1.88 8.14
N PRO A 60 -11.75 1.33 7.84
CA PRO A 60 -13.04 1.93 8.18
C PRO A 60 -13.24 2.18 9.68
N ASP A 61 -12.63 1.34 10.53
CA ASP A 61 -12.66 1.46 11.98
C ASP A 61 -11.75 2.58 12.53
N GLY A 62 -11.10 3.36 11.65
CA GLY A 62 -10.22 4.46 12.00
C GLY A 62 -8.78 4.07 12.28
N ARG A 63 -8.44 2.77 12.31
CA ARG A 63 -7.03 2.34 12.41
C ARG A 63 -6.26 2.75 11.16
N VAL A 64 -5.01 3.15 11.36
CA VAL A 64 -4.06 3.43 10.28
C VAL A 64 -2.88 2.47 10.40
N ILE A 65 -2.58 1.74 9.34
CA ILE A 65 -1.45 0.83 9.25
C ILE A 65 -0.50 1.36 8.19
N LYS A 66 0.76 1.58 8.56
CA LYS A 66 1.80 2.05 7.66
C LYS A 66 2.89 0.99 7.59
N TYR A 67 3.06 0.43 6.41
CA TYR A 67 4.12 -0.52 6.07
C TYR A 67 5.25 0.29 5.42
N ALA A 68 6.48 0.06 5.86
CA ALA A 68 7.63 0.79 5.36
C ALA A 68 8.79 -0.15 5.01
N ASP A 69 9.17 -0.14 3.74
CA ASP A 69 10.46 -0.57 3.21
C ASP A 69 11.29 0.72 3.01
N ILE A 70 12.34 0.88 3.78
CA ILE A 70 13.16 2.10 3.92
C ILE A 70 14.61 1.80 3.51
N PHE A 71 14.96 0.52 3.33
CA PHE A 71 16.32 0.12 2.97
C PHE A 71 16.34 -0.85 1.80
N GLY A 72 16.69 -0.33 0.62
CA GLY A 72 17.15 -1.15 -0.49
C GLY A 72 16.11 -1.49 -1.55
N GLU A 73 14.93 -0.88 -1.49
CA GLU A 73 13.86 -1.01 -2.50
C GLU A 73 13.48 -2.46 -2.84
N ASP A 74 13.65 -3.39 -1.92
CA ASP A 74 13.44 -4.82 -2.19
C ASP A 74 12.03 -5.29 -1.83
N LEU A 75 11.15 -4.35 -1.45
CA LEU A 75 9.78 -4.57 -1.00
C LEU A 75 9.69 -5.44 0.27
N LYS A 76 10.78 -5.54 1.04
CA LYS A 76 10.77 -6.15 2.37
C LYS A 76 10.66 -5.09 3.44
N LEU A 77 9.75 -5.31 4.38
CA LEU A 77 9.48 -4.33 5.42
C LEU A 77 10.58 -4.32 6.49
N GLU A 78 11.12 -3.15 6.79
CA GLU A 78 11.88 -2.92 8.03
C GLU A 78 10.96 -2.78 9.24
N CYS A 79 9.78 -2.18 9.01
CA CYS A 79 8.86 -1.90 10.08
C CYS A 79 7.41 -1.75 9.62
N VAL A 80 6.51 -1.93 10.60
CA VAL A 80 5.10 -1.56 10.49
C VAL A 80 4.71 -0.67 11.66
N GLU A 81 4.01 0.41 11.37
CA GLU A 81 3.45 1.35 12.35
C GLU A 81 1.93 1.20 12.36
N ILE A 82 1.34 0.90 13.51
CA ILE A 82 -0.10 0.77 13.69
C ILE A 82 -0.57 1.89 14.61
N THR A 83 -1.45 2.74 14.10
CA THR A 83 -2.11 3.80 14.87
C THR A 83 -3.55 3.42 15.14
N ALA A 84 -3.92 3.34 16.42
CA ALA A 84 -5.27 3.06 16.88
C ALA A 84 -5.57 3.89 18.12
N ASN A 85 -6.78 4.44 18.24
CA ASN A 85 -7.20 5.24 19.40
C ASN A 85 -6.22 6.39 19.74
N GLY A 86 -5.63 7.03 18.72
CA GLY A 86 -4.66 8.12 18.88
C GLY A 86 -3.25 7.70 19.33
N GLN A 87 -2.98 6.39 19.50
CA GLN A 87 -1.66 5.87 19.86
C GLN A 87 -1.05 5.13 18.69
N THR A 88 0.25 5.36 18.44
CA THR A 88 1.02 4.69 17.41
C THR A 88 2.00 3.71 18.07
N THR A 89 1.95 2.45 17.65
CA THR A 89 2.95 1.43 18.02
C THR A 89 3.75 1.04 16.78
N LYS A 90 5.07 1.02 16.91
CA LYS A 90 5.99 0.59 15.86
C LYS A 90 6.52 -0.81 16.16
N TYR A 91 6.45 -1.69 15.18
CA TYR A 91 6.98 -3.05 15.24
C TYR A 91 8.11 -3.22 14.23
N THR A 92 9.20 -3.86 14.67
CA THR A 92 10.36 -4.20 13.86
C THR A 92 10.77 -5.65 14.15
N ALA A 93 11.64 -6.24 13.33
CA ALA A 93 12.14 -7.60 13.54
C ALA A 93 13.14 -7.74 14.71
N ASN A 94 13.46 -6.66 15.42
CA ASN A 94 14.57 -6.62 16.39
C ASN A 94 14.24 -7.26 17.75
N ASN A 95 13.01 -7.73 17.96
CA ASN A 95 12.62 -8.38 19.20
C ASN A 95 11.56 -9.48 18.96
N GLU A 96 11.37 -10.33 19.96
CA GLU A 96 10.51 -11.52 19.88
C GLU A 96 9.02 -11.20 19.64
N VAL A 97 8.56 -10.00 20.01
CA VAL A 97 7.17 -9.55 19.79
C VAL A 97 7.00 -8.99 18.39
N GLY A 98 7.93 -8.14 17.95
CA GLY A 98 7.85 -7.43 16.69
C GLY A 98 8.11 -8.30 15.46
N LYS A 99 8.97 -9.32 15.58
CA LYS A 99 9.27 -10.25 14.47
C LYS A 99 8.02 -10.94 13.89
N PRO A 100 7.21 -11.69 14.66
CA PRO A 100 6.02 -12.34 14.10
C PRO A 100 4.98 -11.34 13.58
N ILE A 101 4.90 -10.14 14.17
CA ILE A 101 4.00 -9.08 13.69
C ILE A 101 4.47 -8.56 12.34
N LEU A 102 5.78 -8.36 12.15
CA LEU A 102 6.33 -7.88 10.89
C LEU A 102 6.22 -8.94 9.78
N GLU A 103 6.39 -10.22 10.11
CA GLU A 103 6.16 -11.33 9.17
C GLU A 103 4.72 -11.37 8.66
N GLU A 104 3.74 -11.14 9.55
CA GLU A 104 2.34 -11.04 9.15
C GLU A 104 2.04 -9.75 8.38
N ALA A 105 2.68 -8.64 8.77
CA ALA A 105 2.57 -7.38 8.05
C ALA A 105 3.10 -7.50 6.62
N GLN A 106 4.20 -8.23 6.40
CA GLN A 106 4.75 -8.49 5.07
C GLN A 106 3.72 -9.19 4.17
N LYS A 107 3.04 -10.24 4.66
CA LYS A 107 2.03 -10.93 3.87
C LYS A 107 0.89 -10.01 3.45
N GLN A 108 0.43 -9.15 4.37
CA GLN A 108 -0.63 -8.19 4.06
C GLN A 108 -0.15 -7.12 3.07
N PHE A 109 1.07 -6.64 3.23
CA PHE A 109 1.71 -5.74 2.28
C PHE A 109 1.76 -6.34 0.88
N ASP A 110 2.23 -7.58 0.74
CA ASP A 110 2.31 -8.29 -0.54
C ASP A 110 0.93 -8.40 -1.23
N VAL A 111 -0.13 -8.66 -0.46
CA VAL A 111 -1.51 -8.71 -0.97
C VAL A 111 -1.94 -7.36 -1.53
N TYR A 112 -1.73 -6.26 -0.81
CA TYR A 112 -2.07 -4.93 -1.32
C TYR A 112 -1.22 -4.55 -2.54
N MET A 113 0.07 -4.86 -2.53
CA MET A 113 0.94 -4.58 -3.67
C MET A 113 0.48 -5.32 -4.93
N GLN A 114 0.04 -6.57 -4.80
CA GLN A 114 -0.54 -7.32 -5.91
C GLN A 114 -1.85 -6.68 -6.41
N GLN A 115 -2.73 -6.23 -5.51
CA GLN A 115 -3.97 -5.55 -5.91
C GLN A 115 -3.70 -4.20 -6.59
N ILE A 116 -2.75 -3.42 -6.08
CA ILE A 116 -2.32 -2.17 -6.72
C ILE A 116 -1.79 -2.48 -8.12
N LYS A 117 -0.92 -3.48 -8.27
CA LYS A 117 -0.38 -3.89 -9.58
C LYS A 117 -1.49 -4.22 -10.57
N GLU A 118 -2.49 -5.00 -10.17
CA GLU A 118 -3.63 -5.35 -11.02
C GLU A 118 -4.44 -4.12 -11.44
N ILE A 119 -4.74 -3.22 -10.50
CA ILE A 119 -5.47 -1.98 -10.79
C ILE A 119 -4.68 -1.11 -11.78
N ARG A 120 -3.40 -0.91 -11.54
CA ARG A 120 -2.53 -0.07 -12.39
C ARG A 120 -2.35 -0.68 -13.78
N THR A 121 -2.24 -2.01 -13.87
CA THR A 121 -2.17 -2.72 -15.15
C THR A 121 -3.45 -2.52 -15.95
N ASN A 122 -4.62 -2.68 -15.32
CA ASN A 122 -5.91 -2.49 -15.98
C ASN A 122 -6.11 -1.05 -16.45
N GLN A 123 -5.78 -0.06 -15.60
CA GLN A 123 -5.82 1.36 -15.97
C GLN A 123 -4.90 1.66 -17.16
N GLY A 124 -3.68 1.12 -17.16
CA GLY A 124 -2.75 1.24 -18.27
C GLY A 124 -3.31 0.66 -19.57
N LEU A 125 -3.91 -0.53 -19.51
CA LEU A 125 -4.53 -1.19 -20.66
C LEU A 125 -5.78 -0.46 -21.16
N GLU A 126 -6.59 0.11 -20.27
CA GLU A 126 -7.77 0.92 -20.65
C GLU A 126 -7.36 2.20 -21.38
N ASN A 127 -6.28 2.86 -20.94
CA ASN A 127 -5.77 4.07 -21.59
C ASN A 127 -5.17 3.83 -22.99
N LEU A 128 -4.97 2.57 -23.39
CA LEU A 128 -4.49 2.20 -24.73
C LEU A 128 -5.64 1.93 -25.73
N LYS A 129 -6.89 1.90 -25.28
CA LYS A 129 -8.08 1.65 -26.12
C LYS A 129 -8.71 2.94 -26.60
#